data_AF-A0A518H9Q3-F1
#
_entry.id   AF-A0A518H9Q3-F1
#
_cell.length_a   1.000
_cell.length_b   1.000
_cell.length_c   1.000
_cell.angle_alpha   90.00
_cell.angle_beta   90.00
_cell.angle_gamma   90.00
#
_symmetry.space_group_name_H-M   'P 1'
#
loop_
_entity.id
_entity.type
_entity.pdbx_description
1 polymer ?
#
loop_
_entity_poly.entity_id
_entity_poly.type
_entity_poly.pdbx_seq_one_letter_code
_entity_poly.pdbx_strand_id
1 'polypeptide(L)'
;MPSDSIIPSGRRLKPIDPTKALHEILDSVRQLGYMEQHARSLIDQFDDKIELTYHNAPASRKTYKLCRSERRDPRVPERLLEKQIWLQWNHASTVERGRSFYGEECEFIQTYQMPLQQKLSDNGWGRIDLVGVSSRWMPVVIELKQAKGNDTLLRMFCEGLAYACALRRAWDGGSFKAEWKAAMDRYGITLVDGETIHEIPVILLAPAEFWDRKVGKPGVRSREKVPDGAWQPFLELIKLSKSKGYPIHFVSLDIIIGSGLAVKIPGVT
;
A
#
# COMPACT_ATOMS: atom_id res chain seq x y z
N MET A 1 -32.29 14.84 -11.26
CA MET A 1 -31.69 16.16 -10.98
C MET A 1 -30.20 16.04 -11.27
N PRO A 2 -29.61 16.90 -12.12
CA PRO A 2 -28.16 16.89 -12.30
C PRO A 2 -27.53 17.31 -10.97
N SER A 3 -26.61 16.50 -10.48
CA SER A 3 -25.82 16.82 -9.29
C SER A 3 -24.89 17.97 -9.69
N ASP A 4 -25.14 19.15 -9.14
CA ASP A 4 -24.24 20.29 -9.28
C ASP A 4 -22.92 19.92 -8.62
N SER A 5 -21.95 19.52 -9.45
CA SER A 5 -20.58 19.30 -9.03
C SER A 5 -20.05 20.63 -8.52
N ILE A 6 -19.99 20.79 -7.19
CA ILE A 6 -19.37 21.93 -6.54
C ILE A 6 -17.88 21.88 -6.87
N ILE A 7 -17.47 22.59 -7.93
CA ILE A 7 -16.06 22.81 -8.24
C ILE A 7 -15.48 23.63 -7.08
N PRO A 8 -14.48 23.13 -6.32
CA PRO A 8 -13.91 23.87 -5.21
C PRO A 8 -13.28 25.16 -5.71
N SER A 9 -13.72 26.29 -5.15
CA SER A 9 -13.22 27.62 -5.50
C SER A 9 -11.71 27.74 -5.24
N GLY A 10 -10.96 28.07 -6.29
CA GLY A 10 -9.61 28.66 -6.20
C GLY A 10 -8.42 27.81 -6.66
N ARG A 11 -8.50 26.47 -6.70
CA ARG A 11 -7.38 25.63 -7.18
C ARG A 11 -7.71 25.01 -8.53
N ARG A 12 -6.90 25.30 -9.55
CA ARG A 12 -6.98 24.65 -10.86
C ARG A 12 -6.60 23.17 -10.76
N LEU A 13 -7.28 22.33 -11.53
CA LEU A 13 -6.91 20.93 -11.75
C LEU A 13 -5.44 20.86 -12.16
N LYS A 14 -4.64 20.09 -11.42
CA LYS A 14 -3.29 19.71 -11.86
C LYS A 14 -3.42 18.47 -12.74
N PRO A 15 -3.12 18.53 -14.04
CA PRO A 15 -3.19 17.33 -14.89
C PRO A 15 -2.14 16.30 -14.45
N ILE A 16 -2.43 15.03 -14.72
CA ILE A 16 -1.47 13.95 -14.56
C ILE A 16 -0.50 14.03 -15.73
N ASP A 17 0.78 14.19 -15.41
CA ASP A 17 1.85 14.22 -16.41
C ASP A 17 2.02 12.81 -16.98
N PRO A 18 1.82 12.58 -18.29
CA PRO A 18 1.90 11.25 -18.89
C PRO A 18 3.30 10.64 -18.79
N THR A 19 4.35 11.46 -18.69
CA THR A 19 5.75 11.01 -18.66
C THR A 19 6.23 10.56 -17.28
N LYS A 20 5.44 10.81 -16.23
CA LYS A 20 5.83 10.53 -14.84
C LYS A 20 5.27 9.21 -14.32
N ALA A 21 6.06 8.52 -13.51
CA ALA A 21 5.63 7.31 -12.82
C ALA A 21 4.64 7.60 -11.66
N LEU A 22 3.99 6.58 -11.13
CA LEU A 22 2.98 6.68 -10.06
C LEU A 22 3.51 7.39 -8.81
N HIS A 23 4.74 7.07 -8.38
CA HIS A 23 5.38 7.66 -7.21
C HIS A 23 5.69 9.16 -7.38
N GLU A 24 5.75 9.65 -8.63
CA GLU A 24 6.08 11.05 -8.93
C GLU A 24 4.84 11.94 -9.07
N ILE A 25 3.65 11.35 -9.25
CA ILE A 25 2.38 12.08 -9.44
C ILE A 25 1.53 12.16 -8.16
N LEU A 26 2.05 11.70 -7.01
CA LEU A 26 1.31 11.64 -5.74
C LEU A 26 0.73 13.01 -5.32
N ASP A 27 1.45 14.09 -5.59
CA ASP A 27 0.97 15.46 -5.31
C ASP A 27 -0.13 15.92 -6.27
N SER A 28 -0.15 15.44 -7.51
CA SER A 28 -1.22 15.75 -8.46
C SER A 28 -2.52 15.11 -8.02
N VAL A 29 -2.49 13.84 -7.60
CA VAL A 29 -3.68 13.06 -7.21
C VAL A 29 -4.17 13.31 -5.77
N ARG A 30 -3.54 14.26 -5.06
CA ARG A 30 -3.93 14.64 -3.69
C ARG A 30 -5.17 15.55 -3.64
N GLN A 31 -5.64 16.06 -4.77
CA GLN A 31 -6.76 17.00 -4.81
C GLN A 31 -8.11 16.26 -4.79
N LEU A 32 -8.68 16.05 -3.61
CA LEU A 32 -9.93 15.28 -3.43
C LEU A 32 -11.08 15.71 -4.35
N GLY A 33 -11.28 17.01 -4.55
CA GLY A 33 -12.33 17.54 -5.43
C GLY A 33 -12.15 17.22 -6.92
N TYR A 34 -10.97 16.75 -7.32
CA TYR A 34 -10.64 16.34 -8.69
C TYR A 34 -10.38 14.84 -8.82
N MET A 35 -10.72 14.05 -7.79
CA MET A 35 -10.42 12.62 -7.77
C MET A 35 -11.07 11.86 -8.93
N GLU A 36 -12.26 12.25 -9.38
CA GLU A 36 -12.90 11.64 -10.55
C GLU A 36 -12.06 11.83 -11.81
N GLN A 37 -11.68 13.09 -12.11
CA GLN A 37 -10.91 13.42 -13.31
C GLN A 37 -9.53 12.76 -13.27
N HIS A 38 -8.88 12.72 -12.11
CA HIS A 38 -7.61 12.03 -11.92
C HIS A 38 -7.74 10.53 -12.09
N ALA A 39 -8.79 9.90 -11.55
CA ALA A 39 -9.00 8.47 -11.71
C ALA A 39 -9.26 8.09 -13.17
N ARG A 40 -10.07 8.86 -13.90
CA ARG A 40 -10.28 8.67 -15.36
C ARG A 40 -8.98 8.81 -16.14
N SER A 41 -8.23 9.87 -15.88
CA SER A 41 -6.92 10.07 -16.52
C SER A 41 -5.92 8.94 -16.23
N LEU A 42 -6.01 8.30 -15.05
CA LEU A 42 -5.18 7.14 -14.73
C LEU A 42 -5.65 5.86 -15.42
N ILE A 43 -6.96 5.68 -15.62
CA ILE A 43 -7.49 4.55 -16.39
C ILE A 43 -6.93 4.60 -17.82
N ASP A 44 -7.02 5.76 -18.47
CA ASP A 44 -6.56 5.96 -19.85
C ASP A 44 -5.05 5.73 -20.03
N GLN A 45 -4.27 5.85 -18.95
CA GLN A 45 -2.81 5.75 -18.96
C GLN A 45 -2.30 4.58 -18.11
N PHE A 46 -3.16 3.65 -17.72
CA PHE A 46 -2.86 2.71 -16.63
C PHE A 46 -1.63 1.86 -16.92
N ASP A 47 -1.56 1.28 -18.12
CA ASP A 47 -0.48 0.39 -18.54
C ASP A 47 0.85 1.14 -18.60
N ASP A 48 0.87 2.31 -19.23
CA ASP A 48 2.05 3.19 -19.30
C ASP A 48 2.54 3.56 -17.89
N LYS A 49 1.62 3.84 -16.96
CA LYS A 49 1.97 4.15 -15.57
C LYS A 49 2.60 2.97 -14.84
N ILE A 50 2.09 1.76 -15.04
CA ILE A 50 2.69 0.55 -14.46
C ILE A 50 4.09 0.32 -15.02
N GLU A 51 4.25 0.38 -16.34
CA GLU A 51 5.55 0.17 -17.00
C GLU A 51 6.58 1.22 -16.59
N LEU A 52 6.23 2.52 -16.66
CA LEU A 52 7.10 3.60 -16.21
C LEU A 52 7.50 3.43 -14.74
N THR A 53 6.56 3.04 -13.88
CA THR A 53 6.85 2.84 -12.46
C THR A 53 7.78 1.66 -12.21
N TYR A 54 7.57 0.55 -12.92
CA TYR A 54 8.45 -0.63 -12.85
C TYR A 54 9.87 -0.30 -13.32
N HIS A 55 10.01 0.42 -14.45
CA HIS A 55 11.31 0.77 -15.01
C HIS A 55 12.06 1.84 -14.19
N ASN A 56 11.32 2.78 -13.58
CA ASN A 56 11.89 3.81 -12.71
C ASN A 56 12.16 3.30 -11.28
N ALA A 57 11.72 2.10 -10.93
CA ALA A 57 11.96 1.54 -9.61
C ALA A 57 13.45 1.23 -9.39
N PRO A 58 14.00 1.55 -8.18
CA PRO A 58 15.41 1.39 -7.91
C PRO A 58 15.79 -0.10 -7.81
N ALA A 59 16.84 -0.48 -8.52
CA ALA A 59 17.46 -1.80 -8.38
C ALA A 59 18.35 -1.83 -7.12
N SER A 60 17.78 -2.04 -5.93
CA SER A 60 18.54 -1.95 -4.67
C SER A 60 19.76 -2.88 -4.66
N ARG A 61 20.93 -2.28 -4.41
CA ARG A 61 22.19 -2.98 -4.11
C ARG A 61 22.46 -3.09 -2.60
N LYS A 62 21.54 -2.59 -1.76
CA LYS A 62 21.62 -2.64 -0.30
C LYS A 62 20.60 -3.64 0.23
N THR A 63 20.85 -4.13 1.45
CA THR A 63 19.91 -5.05 2.11
C THR A 63 18.52 -4.44 2.30
N TYR A 64 17.51 -5.25 2.01
CA TYR A 64 16.09 -4.93 2.22
C TYR A 64 15.67 -5.03 3.70
N LYS A 65 16.58 -5.47 4.59
CA LYS A 65 16.32 -5.58 6.04
C LYS A 65 15.10 -6.45 6.35
N LEU A 66 14.99 -7.60 5.69
CA LEU A 66 13.93 -8.57 5.92
C LEU A 66 14.07 -9.24 7.29
N CYS A 67 15.29 -9.41 7.77
CA CYS A 67 15.58 -9.98 9.08
C CYS A 67 15.94 -8.87 10.08
N ARG A 68 14.94 -8.30 10.73
CA ARG A 68 15.16 -7.26 11.76
C ARG A 68 15.34 -7.88 13.13
N SER A 69 16.35 -7.41 13.86
CA SER A 69 16.36 -7.50 15.31
C SER A 69 15.63 -6.29 15.90
N GLU A 70 15.11 -6.44 17.12
CA GLU A 70 14.49 -5.33 17.84
C GLU A 70 15.48 -4.16 17.97
N ARG A 71 15.10 -3.01 17.42
CA ARG A 71 15.84 -1.75 17.55
C ARG A 71 15.17 -0.87 18.59
N ARG A 72 15.92 0.12 19.08
CA ARG A 72 15.38 1.24 19.87
C ARG A 72 14.15 1.85 19.20
N ASP A 73 13.21 2.29 20.02
CA ASP A 73 11.96 2.86 19.54
C ASP A 73 12.22 4.09 18.66
N PRO A 74 11.56 4.17 17.50
CA PRO A 74 11.65 5.34 16.65
C PRO A 74 10.99 6.53 17.34
N ARG A 75 11.59 7.71 17.20
CA ARG A 75 11.03 8.97 17.73
C ARG A 75 9.82 9.48 16.93
N VAL A 76 9.61 8.95 15.73
CA VAL A 76 8.53 9.38 14.83
C VAL A 76 7.31 8.51 15.09
N PRO A 77 6.14 9.08 15.46
CA PRO A 77 4.94 8.31 15.82
C PRO A 77 4.48 7.32 14.75
N GLU A 78 4.54 7.70 13.48
CA GLU A 78 4.21 6.82 12.35
C GLU A 78 5.10 5.57 12.32
N ARG A 79 6.41 5.75 12.51
CA ARG A 79 7.35 4.63 12.57
C ARG A 79 7.17 3.77 13.80
N LEU A 80 6.68 4.35 14.88
CA LEU A 80 6.34 3.60 16.09
C LEU A 80 5.12 2.72 15.83
N LEU A 81 4.11 3.24 15.13
CA LEU A 81 2.92 2.50 14.74
C LEU A 81 3.27 1.30 13.87
N GLU A 82 4.08 1.48 12.84
CA GLU A 82 4.55 0.38 11.97
C GLU A 82 5.30 -0.70 12.77
N LYS A 83 6.20 -0.29 13.66
CA LYS A 83 6.92 -1.22 14.55
C LYS A 83 5.95 -1.97 15.45
N GLN A 84 4.95 -1.30 16.03
CA GLN A 84 3.95 -1.93 16.89
C GLN A 84 3.10 -2.95 16.12
N ILE A 85 2.68 -2.62 14.91
CA ILE A 85 1.94 -3.56 14.04
C ILE A 85 2.81 -4.78 13.74
N TRP A 86 4.07 -4.58 13.35
CA TRP A 86 5.02 -5.67 13.13
C TRP A 86 5.26 -6.52 14.38
N LEU A 87 5.42 -5.92 15.57
CA LEU A 87 5.58 -6.67 16.82
C LEU A 87 4.36 -7.53 17.14
N GLN A 88 3.15 -7.10 16.77
CA GLN A 88 1.93 -7.85 17.04
C GLN A 88 1.68 -9.01 16.06
N TRP A 89 2.24 -8.91 14.85
CA TRP A 89 1.89 -9.75 13.70
C TRP A 89 3.10 -10.27 12.93
N ASN A 90 4.29 -10.29 13.52
CA ASN A 90 5.43 -11.00 12.96
C ASN A 90 5.20 -12.52 13.04
N HIS A 91 6.06 -13.30 12.38
CA HIS A 91 5.96 -14.76 12.35
C HIS A 91 5.78 -15.39 13.75
N ALA A 92 6.60 -15.01 14.74
CA ALA A 92 6.53 -15.60 16.07
C ALA A 92 5.18 -15.32 16.74
N SER A 93 4.69 -14.08 16.66
CA SER A 93 3.40 -13.70 17.22
C SER A 93 2.22 -14.33 16.49
N THR A 94 2.28 -14.46 15.16
CA THR A 94 1.25 -15.15 14.37
C THR A 94 1.17 -16.63 14.74
N VAL A 95 2.32 -17.32 14.88
CA VAL A 95 2.38 -18.73 15.31
C VAL A 95 1.80 -18.89 16.73
N GLU A 96 2.19 -18.03 17.66
CA GLU A 96 1.66 -18.06 19.05
C GLU A 96 0.14 -17.88 19.09
N ARG A 97 -0.40 -16.97 18.27
CA ARG A 97 -1.84 -16.68 18.21
C ARG A 97 -2.65 -17.71 17.43
N GLY A 98 -2.01 -18.53 16.58
CA GLY A 98 -2.69 -19.48 15.70
C GLY A 98 -3.64 -18.84 14.68
N ARG A 99 -3.40 -17.60 14.27
CA ARG A 99 -4.23 -16.90 13.26
C ARG A 99 -3.40 -15.96 12.39
N SER A 100 -3.75 -15.88 11.10
CA SER A 100 -3.11 -14.97 10.14
C SER A 100 -3.45 -13.50 10.41
N PHE A 101 -2.61 -12.59 9.90
CA PHE A 101 -2.84 -11.15 9.95
C PHE A 101 -4.10 -10.74 9.19
N TYR A 102 -4.25 -11.24 7.97
CA TYR A 102 -5.39 -10.97 7.10
C TYR A 102 -5.63 -12.14 6.14
N GLY A 103 -6.43 -13.10 6.58
CA GLY A 103 -6.94 -14.18 5.73
C GLY A 103 -5.84 -15.00 5.05
N GLU A 104 -6.07 -15.34 3.79
CA GLU A 104 -5.10 -16.02 2.92
C GLU A 104 -4.16 -15.01 2.22
N GLU A 105 -4.55 -13.74 2.25
CA GLU A 105 -3.88 -12.63 1.60
C GLU A 105 -2.59 -12.24 2.33
N CYS A 106 -2.55 -12.37 3.66
CA CYS A 106 -1.36 -12.07 4.46
C CYS A 106 -1.33 -12.88 5.78
N GLU A 107 -0.46 -13.87 5.85
CA GLU A 107 -0.18 -14.71 7.03
C GLU A 107 0.43 -13.89 8.18
N PHE A 108 1.52 -13.19 7.90
CA PHE A 108 2.25 -12.39 8.90
C PHE A 108 3.02 -11.24 8.24
N ILE A 109 3.55 -10.34 9.06
CA ILE A 109 4.35 -9.20 8.63
C ILE A 109 5.83 -9.54 8.76
N GLN A 110 6.52 -9.59 7.62
CA GLN A 110 7.95 -9.88 7.55
C GLN A 110 8.80 -8.75 8.12
N THR A 111 8.53 -7.52 7.70
CA THR A 111 9.34 -6.35 8.05
C THR A 111 8.53 -5.06 7.96
N TYR A 112 9.12 -3.99 8.46
CA TYR A 112 8.56 -2.64 8.42
C TYR A 112 9.61 -1.64 7.93
N GLN A 113 9.21 -0.52 7.33
CA GLN A 113 10.10 0.52 6.80
C GLN A 113 11.18 -0.08 5.89
N MET A 114 10.75 -0.92 4.94
CA MET A 114 11.65 -1.58 3.99
C MET A 114 12.22 -0.53 3.02
N PRO A 115 13.55 -0.35 2.97
CA PRO A 115 14.14 0.66 2.10
C PRO A 115 13.99 0.28 0.63
N LEU A 116 13.45 1.20 -0.18
CA LEU A 116 13.56 1.13 -1.64
C LEU A 116 14.69 2.04 -2.15
N GLN A 117 14.92 3.17 -1.49
CA GLN A 117 16.02 4.08 -1.83
C GLN A 117 17.41 3.54 -1.44
N GLN A 118 18.37 3.80 -2.32
CA GLN A 118 19.80 3.60 -2.13
C GLN A 118 20.51 4.90 -1.72
N LYS A 119 20.12 6.05 -2.29
CA LYS A 119 20.67 7.39 -2.05
C LYS A 119 19.53 8.41 -1.90
N LEU A 120 19.82 9.55 -1.27
CA LEU A 120 18.88 10.68 -1.17
C LEU A 120 18.43 11.22 -2.54
N SER A 121 19.22 10.96 -3.59
CA SER A 121 18.95 11.35 -4.98
C SER A 121 17.99 10.42 -5.72
N ASP A 122 17.49 9.35 -5.11
CA ASP A 122 16.62 8.39 -5.79
C ASP A 122 15.18 8.92 -5.88
N ASN A 123 15.00 9.92 -6.77
CA ASN A 123 13.76 10.41 -7.39
C ASN A 123 12.44 10.13 -6.64
N GLY A 124 12.35 10.53 -5.36
CA GLY A 124 11.10 10.45 -4.61
C GLY A 124 10.65 9.07 -4.14
N TRP A 125 11.47 8.02 -4.29
CA TRP A 125 11.13 6.70 -3.73
C TRP A 125 11.15 6.74 -2.20
N GLY A 126 10.27 5.98 -1.54
CA GLY A 126 10.18 5.99 -0.09
C GLY A 126 10.79 4.76 0.57
N ARG A 127 10.14 4.38 1.67
CA ARG A 127 10.22 3.05 2.26
C ARG A 127 8.83 2.46 2.20
N ILE A 128 8.73 1.16 1.97
CA ILE A 128 7.45 0.47 2.16
C ILE A 128 7.19 0.39 3.66
N ASP A 129 6.04 0.88 4.12
CA ASP A 129 5.69 0.94 5.54
C ASP A 129 5.77 -0.44 6.19
N LEU A 130 5.15 -1.43 5.55
CA LEU A 130 5.08 -2.80 6.01
C LEU A 130 5.15 -3.76 4.80
N VAL A 131 5.84 -4.88 4.97
CA VAL A 131 5.88 -5.97 3.98
C VAL A 131 5.40 -7.24 4.66
N GLY A 132 4.29 -7.77 4.16
CA GLY A 132 3.66 -9.01 4.60
C GLY A 132 4.10 -10.22 3.79
N VAL A 133 3.63 -11.39 4.23
CA VAL A 133 3.83 -12.69 3.59
C VAL A 133 2.46 -13.29 3.33
N SER A 134 2.14 -13.60 2.08
CA SER A 134 0.89 -14.29 1.71
C SER A 134 0.92 -15.78 2.08
N SER A 135 -0.22 -16.46 1.99
CA SER A 135 -0.33 -17.93 2.15
C SER A 135 0.53 -18.74 1.17
N ARG A 136 0.94 -18.14 0.05
CA ARG A 136 1.89 -18.70 -0.93
C ARG A 136 3.34 -18.30 -0.65
N TRP A 137 3.62 -17.72 0.51
CA TRP A 137 4.94 -17.26 0.91
C TRP A 137 5.54 -16.17 0.01
N MET A 138 4.68 -15.51 -0.78
CA MET A 138 5.03 -14.38 -1.63
C MET A 138 4.86 -13.06 -0.87
N PRO A 139 5.68 -12.04 -1.18
CA PRO A 139 5.60 -10.75 -0.51
C PRO A 139 4.29 -10.01 -0.78
N VAL A 140 3.83 -9.27 0.23
CA VAL A 140 2.64 -8.43 0.21
C VAL A 140 3.07 -7.01 0.57
N VAL A 141 2.66 -6.02 -0.23
CA VAL A 141 2.87 -4.62 0.10
C VAL A 141 1.76 -4.17 1.04
N ILE A 142 2.11 -3.48 2.12
CA ILE A 142 1.14 -2.92 3.05
C ILE A 142 1.46 -1.43 3.21
N GLU A 143 0.56 -0.58 2.72
CA GLU A 143 0.62 0.89 2.82
C GLU A 143 -0.26 1.34 3.98
N LEU A 144 0.30 2.07 4.95
CA LEU A 144 -0.37 2.44 6.19
C LEU A 144 -0.77 3.91 6.19
N LYS A 145 -2.01 4.21 6.59
CA LYS A 145 -2.44 5.58 6.88
C LYS A 145 -2.88 5.74 8.33
N GLN A 146 -2.57 6.91 8.88
CA GLN A 146 -3.05 7.30 10.21
C GLN A 146 -4.52 7.73 10.17
N ALA A 147 -5.20 7.62 11.31
CA ALA A 147 -6.61 8.01 11.46
C ALA A 147 -6.93 9.40 10.88
N LYS A 148 -6.06 10.38 11.14
CA LYS A 148 -6.20 11.78 10.69
C LYS A 148 -5.35 12.13 9.46
N GLY A 149 -4.90 11.13 8.70
CA GLY A 149 -4.13 11.31 7.47
C GLY A 149 -4.90 12.15 6.42
N ASN A 150 -4.18 13.05 5.75
CA ASN A 150 -4.74 13.97 4.76
C ASN A 150 -4.74 13.41 3.32
N ASP A 151 -4.33 12.15 3.15
CA ASP A 151 -4.27 11.52 1.84
C ASP A 151 -5.65 11.22 1.28
N THR A 152 -5.79 11.35 -0.03
CA THR A 152 -6.95 10.85 -0.77
C THR A 152 -6.83 9.34 -0.94
N LEU A 153 -7.94 8.64 -1.16
CA LEU A 153 -7.88 7.22 -1.50
C LEU A 153 -7.08 6.98 -2.78
N LEU A 154 -7.16 7.89 -3.76
CA LEU A 154 -6.38 7.79 -4.99
C LEU A 154 -4.87 7.94 -4.74
N ARG A 155 -4.44 8.85 -3.86
CA ARG A 155 -3.01 8.96 -3.48
C ARG A 155 -2.53 7.69 -2.79
N MET A 156 -3.29 7.17 -1.82
CA MET A 156 -2.96 5.93 -1.10
C MET A 156 -2.87 4.74 -2.06
N PHE A 157 -3.81 4.63 -3.01
CA PHE A 157 -3.77 3.63 -4.08
C PHE A 157 -2.51 3.74 -4.95
N CYS A 158 -2.19 4.94 -5.46
CA CYS A 158 -1.01 5.13 -6.31
C CYS A 158 0.30 4.82 -5.56
N GLU A 159 0.39 5.18 -4.28
CA GLU A 159 1.56 4.93 -3.42
C GLU A 159 1.76 3.42 -3.21
N GLY A 160 0.73 2.69 -2.76
CA GLY A 160 0.79 1.25 -2.57
C GLY A 160 1.08 0.48 -3.88
N LEU A 161 0.45 0.89 -4.99
CA LEU A 161 0.68 0.28 -6.30
C LEU A 161 2.10 0.55 -6.82
N ALA A 162 2.64 1.74 -6.58
CA ALA A 162 4.02 2.05 -6.95
C ALA A 162 5.02 1.18 -6.19
N TYR A 163 4.79 0.96 -4.89
CA TYR A 163 5.60 0.05 -4.08
C TYR A 163 5.49 -1.40 -4.54
N ALA A 164 4.32 -1.86 -4.98
CA ALA A 164 4.17 -3.19 -5.56
C ALA A 164 4.96 -3.36 -6.86
N CYS A 165 4.92 -2.36 -7.75
CA CYS A 165 5.73 -2.33 -8.97
C CYS A 165 7.24 -2.38 -8.65
N ALA A 166 7.67 -1.59 -7.65
CA ALA A 166 9.07 -1.59 -7.22
C ALA A 166 9.51 -2.93 -6.62
N LEU A 167 8.61 -3.58 -5.88
CA LEU A 167 8.89 -4.89 -5.30
C LEU A 167 8.98 -5.98 -6.37
N ARG A 168 8.12 -5.93 -7.39
CA ARG A 168 8.23 -6.79 -8.58
C ARG A 168 9.56 -6.60 -9.29
N ARG A 169 9.94 -5.35 -9.54
CA ARG A 169 11.23 -5.02 -10.17
C ARG A 169 12.41 -5.57 -9.37
N ALA A 170 12.35 -5.42 -8.05
CA ALA A 170 13.36 -5.92 -7.13
C ALA A 170 13.43 -7.47 -7.14
N TRP A 171 12.28 -8.15 -7.19
CA TRP A 171 12.19 -9.60 -7.32
C TRP A 171 12.83 -10.09 -8.61
N ASP A 172 12.47 -9.49 -9.74
CA ASP A 172 12.98 -9.86 -11.07
C ASP A 172 14.49 -9.58 -11.21
N GLY A 173 15.01 -8.58 -10.49
CA GLY A 173 16.43 -8.29 -10.38
C GLY A 173 17.23 -9.29 -9.53
N GLY A 174 16.55 -10.20 -8.81
CA GLY A 174 17.15 -11.32 -8.08
C GLY A 174 17.67 -11.02 -6.67
N SER A 175 18.12 -9.80 -6.38
CA SER A 175 18.68 -9.46 -5.05
C SER A 175 17.64 -9.57 -3.94
N PHE A 176 16.44 -9.05 -4.16
CA PHE A 176 15.34 -9.17 -3.21
C PHE A 176 14.89 -10.63 -3.05
N LYS A 177 14.76 -11.37 -4.17
CA LYS A 177 14.37 -12.78 -4.15
C LYS A 177 15.32 -13.63 -3.30
N ALA A 178 16.63 -13.39 -3.39
CA ALA A 178 17.62 -14.08 -2.57
C ALA A 178 17.50 -13.76 -1.07
N GLU A 179 17.35 -12.48 -0.71
CA GLU A 179 17.11 -12.09 0.69
C GLU A 179 15.78 -12.63 1.22
N TRP A 180 14.75 -12.67 0.37
CA TRP A 180 13.43 -13.20 0.70
C TRP A 180 13.49 -14.69 1.02
N LYS A 181 14.13 -15.49 0.16
CA LYS A 181 14.38 -16.91 0.42
C LYS A 181 15.12 -17.11 1.74
N ALA A 182 16.21 -16.38 1.96
CA ALA A 182 16.98 -16.47 3.21
C ALA A 182 16.17 -16.03 4.45
N ALA A 183 15.17 -15.16 4.30
CA ALA A 183 14.26 -14.80 5.38
C ALA A 183 13.25 -15.91 5.66
N MET A 184 12.66 -16.52 4.62
CA MET A 184 11.71 -17.63 4.73
C MET A 184 12.36 -18.91 5.31
N ASP A 185 13.59 -19.21 4.90
CA ASP A 185 14.33 -20.38 5.40
C ASP A 185 14.50 -20.35 6.93
N ARG A 186 14.60 -19.15 7.54
CA ARG A 186 14.69 -19.00 9.01
C ARG A 186 13.42 -19.44 9.74
N TYR A 187 12.30 -19.49 9.05
CA TYR A 187 11.03 -19.96 9.56
C TYR A 187 10.76 -21.43 9.18
N GLY A 188 11.73 -22.10 8.53
CA GLY A 188 11.55 -23.46 8.00
C GLY A 188 10.69 -23.51 6.73
N ILE A 189 10.48 -22.38 6.06
CA ILE A 189 9.67 -22.27 4.85
C ILE A 189 10.60 -22.35 3.63
N THR A 190 10.55 -23.46 2.89
CA THR A 190 11.36 -23.64 1.68
C THR A 190 10.59 -23.13 0.46
N LEU A 191 11.09 -22.07 -0.17
CA LEU A 191 10.58 -21.59 -1.45
C LEU A 191 11.10 -22.43 -2.62
N VAL A 192 10.25 -22.67 -3.60
CA VAL A 192 10.61 -23.41 -4.82
C VAL A 192 11.52 -22.55 -5.70
N ASP A 193 12.64 -23.11 -6.14
CA ASP A 193 13.55 -22.40 -7.03
C ASP A 193 12.89 -22.12 -8.38
N GLY A 194 13.15 -20.94 -8.95
CA GLY A 194 12.54 -20.52 -10.22
C GLY A 194 11.14 -19.92 -10.10
N GLU A 195 10.55 -19.86 -8.91
CA GLU A 195 9.19 -19.32 -8.73
C GLU A 195 9.10 -17.84 -9.20
N THR A 196 8.26 -17.62 -10.20
CA THR A 196 7.95 -16.28 -10.71
C THR A 196 6.85 -15.69 -9.85
N ILE A 197 7.00 -14.45 -9.43
CA ILE A 197 5.96 -13.78 -8.68
C ILE A 197 4.86 -13.35 -9.64
N HIS A 198 3.74 -14.06 -9.66
CA HIS A 198 2.62 -13.69 -10.53
C HIS A 198 1.84 -12.50 -9.97
N GLU A 199 1.66 -12.49 -8.65
CA GLU A 199 0.89 -11.46 -7.96
C GLU A 199 1.70 -10.84 -6.82
N ILE A 200 1.54 -9.53 -6.64
CA ILE A 200 2.00 -8.81 -5.45
C ILE A 200 0.78 -8.10 -4.87
N PRO A 201 0.09 -8.72 -3.90
CA PRO A 201 -1.04 -8.09 -3.25
C PRO A 201 -0.62 -6.79 -2.56
N VAL A 202 -1.55 -5.83 -2.57
CA VAL A 202 -1.40 -4.54 -1.90
C VAL A 202 -2.51 -4.40 -0.88
N ILE A 203 -2.16 -4.30 0.39
CA ILE A 203 -3.08 -3.97 1.46
C ILE A 203 -2.95 -2.48 1.76
N LEU A 204 -4.04 -1.76 1.53
CA LEU A 204 -4.23 -0.39 1.97
C LEU A 204 -4.81 -0.44 3.39
N LEU A 205 -3.95 -0.22 4.38
CA LEU A 205 -4.24 -0.38 5.80
C LEU A 205 -4.49 0.98 6.46
N ALA A 206 -5.61 1.14 7.16
CA ALA A 206 -5.85 2.33 7.96
C ALA A 206 -6.82 2.05 9.13
N PRO A 207 -6.86 2.89 10.17
CA PRO A 207 -7.89 2.79 11.21
C PRO A 207 -9.30 3.06 10.70
N ALA A 208 -10.32 2.57 11.42
CA ALA A 208 -11.73 2.79 11.09
C ALA A 208 -12.08 4.29 10.93
N GLU A 209 -11.49 5.17 11.75
CA GLU A 209 -11.68 6.62 11.64
C GLU A 209 -11.21 7.18 10.29
N PHE A 210 -10.12 6.65 9.71
CA PHE A 210 -9.69 7.06 8.39
C PHE A 210 -10.74 6.69 7.33
N TRP A 211 -11.20 5.44 7.34
CA TRP A 211 -12.21 4.95 6.42
C TRP A 211 -13.54 5.69 6.54
N ASP A 212 -14.02 5.92 7.77
CA ASP A 212 -15.24 6.69 8.05
C ASP A 212 -15.20 8.10 7.42
N ARG A 213 -14.03 8.75 7.43
CA ARG A 213 -13.88 10.09 6.84
C ARG A 213 -13.83 10.06 5.31
N LYS A 214 -13.15 9.06 4.72
CA LYS A 214 -12.95 8.96 3.25
C LYS A 214 -14.13 8.32 2.54
N VAL A 215 -14.67 7.23 3.07
CA VAL A 215 -15.87 6.56 2.52
C VAL A 215 -17.13 7.37 2.84
N GLY A 216 -17.16 7.95 4.03
CA GLY A 216 -18.32 8.68 4.55
C GLY A 216 -19.35 7.75 5.17
N LYS A 217 -20.21 8.31 6.04
CA LYS A 217 -21.38 7.63 6.58
C LYS A 217 -22.63 8.05 5.83
N PRO A 218 -23.61 7.15 5.61
CA PRO A 218 -24.91 7.53 5.05
C PRO A 218 -25.50 8.74 5.79
N GLY A 219 -25.93 9.76 5.05
CA GLY A 219 -26.51 10.98 5.61
C GLY A 219 -25.53 11.98 6.24
N VAL A 220 -24.23 11.67 6.33
CA VAL A 220 -23.23 12.57 6.91
C VAL A 220 -22.42 13.26 5.82
N ARG A 221 -22.49 14.60 5.78
CA ARG A 221 -21.60 15.40 4.93
C ARG A 221 -20.22 15.48 5.59
N SER A 222 -19.19 15.06 4.86
CA SER A 222 -17.78 15.22 5.25
C SER A 222 -17.02 15.89 4.12
N ARG A 223 -16.16 16.85 4.46
CA ARG A 223 -15.26 17.52 3.48
C ARG A 223 -14.16 16.62 2.97
N GLU A 224 -13.94 15.48 3.61
CA GLU A 224 -12.92 14.50 3.26
C GLU A 224 -13.47 13.27 2.53
N LYS A 225 -14.79 13.21 2.35
CA LYS A 225 -15.46 12.10 1.68
C LYS A 225 -15.09 12.10 0.19
N VAL A 226 -14.83 10.91 -0.36
CA VAL A 226 -14.70 10.68 -1.80
C VAL A 226 -15.97 11.20 -2.50
N PRO A 227 -15.83 12.07 -3.53
CA PRO A 227 -16.96 12.53 -4.31
C PRO A 227 -17.72 11.36 -4.94
N ASP A 228 -19.05 11.41 -4.95
CA ASP A 228 -19.86 10.26 -5.40
C ASP A 228 -19.54 9.84 -6.85
N GLY A 229 -19.24 10.81 -7.74
CA GLY A 229 -18.83 10.56 -9.13
C GLY A 229 -17.45 9.88 -9.29
N ALA A 230 -16.60 9.93 -8.26
CA ALA A 230 -15.26 9.37 -8.30
C ALA A 230 -15.21 7.86 -8.00
N TRP A 231 -16.27 7.27 -7.41
CA TRP A 231 -16.25 5.87 -7.00
C TRP A 231 -16.13 4.90 -8.18
N GLN A 232 -16.91 5.09 -9.24
CA GLN A 232 -16.87 4.18 -10.40
C GLN A 232 -15.48 4.12 -11.05
N PRO A 233 -14.86 5.25 -11.44
CA PRO A 233 -13.49 5.24 -11.95
C PRO A 233 -12.47 4.67 -10.96
N PHE A 234 -12.63 4.91 -9.66
CA PHE A 234 -11.72 4.34 -8.65
C PHE A 234 -11.84 2.82 -8.55
N LEU A 235 -13.06 2.27 -8.60
CA LEU A 235 -13.29 0.81 -8.63
C LEU A 235 -12.77 0.16 -9.91
N GLU A 236 -12.81 0.87 -11.04
CA GLU A 236 -12.22 0.42 -12.29
C GLU A 236 -10.69 0.33 -12.21
N LEU A 237 -10.02 1.31 -11.60
CA LEU A 237 -8.58 1.22 -11.33
C LEU A 237 -8.21 0.00 -10.46
N ILE A 238 -9.03 -0.34 -9.46
CA ILE A 238 -8.80 -1.54 -8.63
C ILE A 238 -8.88 -2.81 -9.48
N LYS A 239 -9.85 -2.90 -10.40
CA LYS A 239 -9.98 -4.04 -11.33
C LYS A 239 -8.79 -4.13 -12.28
N LEU A 240 -8.34 -2.99 -12.83
CA LEU A 240 -7.17 -2.91 -13.68
C LEU A 240 -5.91 -3.37 -12.94
N SER A 241 -5.68 -2.90 -11.71
CA SER A 241 -4.57 -3.37 -10.87
C SER A 241 -4.57 -4.88 -10.68
N LYS A 242 -5.74 -5.47 -10.36
CA LYS A 242 -5.87 -6.92 -10.24
C LYS A 242 -5.50 -7.64 -11.54
N SER A 243 -5.95 -7.13 -12.69
CA SER A 243 -5.63 -7.70 -14.00
C SER A 243 -4.13 -7.68 -14.35
N LYS A 244 -3.36 -6.78 -13.71
CA LYS A 244 -1.89 -6.67 -13.84
C LYS A 244 -1.13 -7.41 -12.73
N GLY A 245 -1.81 -8.23 -11.92
CA GLY A 245 -1.18 -8.98 -10.82
C GLY A 245 -0.89 -8.13 -9.59
N TYR A 246 -1.68 -7.08 -9.35
CA TYR A 246 -1.62 -6.25 -8.15
C TYR A 246 -3.01 -6.16 -7.49
N PRO A 247 -3.54 -7.26 -6.91
CA PRO A 247 -4.82 -7.20 -6.22
C PRO A 247 -4.75 -6.22 -5.04
N ILE A 248 -5.74 -5.31 -4.95
CA ILE A 248 -5.80 -4.27 -3.92
C ILE A 248 -6.84 -4.63 -2.87
N HIS A 249 -6.46 -4.62 -1.60
CA HIS A 249 -7.31 -4.90 -0.45
C HIS A 249 -7.38 -3.67 0.46
N PHE A 250 -8.58 -3.34 0.95
CA PHE A 250 -8.81 -2.24 1.87
C PHE A 250 -9.08 -2.82 3.25
N VAL A 251 -8.20 -2.58 4.21
CA VAL A 251 -8.26 -3.22 5.52
C VAL A 251 -8.35 -2.18 6.62
N SER A 252 -9.31 -2.36 7.52
CA SER A 252 -9.37 -1.60 8.76
C SER A 252 -8.61 -2.33 9.85
N LEU A 253 -7.71 -1.60 10.51
CA LEU A 253 -7.02 -2.08 11.69
C LEU A 253 -7.38 -1.16 12.85
N ASP A 254 -8.18 -1.68 13.77
CA ASP A 254 -8.21 -1.10 15.09
C ASP A 254 -6.85 -1.42 15.73
N ILE A 255 -6.18 -0.47 16.38
CA ILE A 255 -4.98 -0.73 17.18
C ILE A 255 -5.29 -0.24 18.59
N ILE A 256 -5.63 -1.16 19.49
CA ILE A 256 -5.67 -0.91 20.93
C ILE A 256 -4.23 -0.96 21.42
N ILE A 257 -3.71 0.19 21.84
CA ILE A 257 -2.48 0.28 22.62
C ILE A 257 -2.85 -0.19 24.05
N GLY A 258 -2.85 -1.52 24.25
CA GLY A 258 -3.33 -2.20 25.46
C GLY A 258 -3.91 -3.59 25.17
N SER A 259 -3.91 -4.48 26.15
CA SER A 259 -4.16 -5.93 26.02
C SER A 259 -5.51 -6.30 25.40
N GLY A 260 -5.52 -6.56 24.09
CA GLY A 260 -6.60 -7.23 23.36
C GLY A 260 -6.96 -6.51 22.08
N LEU A 261 -6.96 -7.21 20.93
CA LEU A 261 -7.23 -6.61 19.62
C LEU A 261 -7.85 -7.56 18.61
N ALA A 262 -8.87 -7.04 17.91
CA ALA A 262 -9.54 -7.67 16.79
C ALA A 262 -9.28 -6.85 15.51
N VAL A 263 -8.90 -7.53 14.43
CA VAL A 263 -8.92 -6.96 13.08
C VAL A 263 -10.38 -6.95 12.65
N LYS A 264 -10.94 -5.77 12.37
CA LYS A 264 -12.27 -5.64 11.76
C LYS A 264 -12.08 -5.43 10.27
N ILE A 265 -12.52 -6.40 9.48
CA ILE A 265 -12.59 -6.26 8.03
C ILE A 265 -13.84 -5.43 7.72
N PRO A 266 -13.76 -4.20 7.18
CA PRO A 266 -14.92 -3.55 6.60
C PRO A 266 -15.27 -4.30 5.31
N GLY A 267 -16.49 -4.80 5.21
CA GLY A 267 -17.01 -5.38 3.97
C GLY A 267 -17.06 -4.31 2.89
N VAL A 268 -16.16 -4.42 1.90
CA VAL A 268 -16.36 -3.86 0.56
C VAL A 268 -16.49 -5.04 -0.37
N THR A 269 -17.73 -5.49 -0.56
CA THR A 269 -18.15 -6.20 -1.77
C THR A 269 -18.28 -5.21 -2.91
#